data_AF-G8JSE9-F1
#
_entry.id   AF-G8JSE9-F1
#
_cell.length_a   1.000
_cell.length_b   1.000
_cell.length_c   1.000
_cell.angle_alpha   90.00
_cell.angle_beta   90.00
_cell.angle_gamma   90.00
#
_symmetry.space_group_name_H-M   'P 1'
#
loop_
_entity.id
_entity.type
_entity.pdbx_description
1 polymer ?
#
loop_
_entity_poly.entity_id
_entity_poly.type
_entity_poly.pdbx_seq_one_letter_code
_entity_poly.pdbx_strand_id
1 'polypeptide(L)'
;MSSNIFAVFNPPPTRNLEDDESKDCLPCQIMSTVFSVGFGSYLLSGKAFEYSMKDKMKGITVEEFNRMNPKWWRVSVKNLGGAFIILGLVRGTEGWLWTTKKLETVFSSSN
;
A
#
# COMPACT_ATOMS: atom_id res chain seq x y z
N MET A 1 19.01 -8.39 16.26
CA MET A 1 19.35 -8.80 14.89
C MET A 1 20.39 -7.82 14.37
N SER A 2 21.59 -8.27 14.00
CA SER A 2 22.64 -7.39 13.48
C SER A 2 22.40 -7.20 11.98
N SER A 3 22.08 -5.97 11.56
CA SER A 3 21.87 -5.65 10.16
C SER A 3 23.23 -5.58 9.45
N ASN A 4 23.48 -6.49 8.51
CA ASN A 4 24.69 -6.49 7.69
C ASN A 4 24.35 -6.12 6.24
N ILE A 5 24.93 -5.04 5.73
CA ILE A 5 24.73 -4.56 4.36
C ILE A 5 25.16 -5.60 3.30
N PHE A 6 26.12 -6.49 3.62
CA PHE A 6 26.52 -7.58 2.73
C PHE A 6 25.41 -8.61 2.51
N ALA A 7 24.49 -8.78 3.47
CA ALA A 7 23.37 -9.71 3.34
C ALA A 7 22.33 -9.26 2.29
N VAL A 8 22.39 -8.00 1.83
CA VAL A 8 21.57 -7.50 0.71
C VAL A 8 22.09 -8.02 -0.63
N PHE A 9 23.41 -8.14 -0.78
CA PHE A 9 24.06 -8.55 -2.03
C PHE A 9 24.32 -10.06 -2.12
N ASN A 10 24.31 -10.76 -0.98
CA ASN A 10 24.35 -12.21 -0.90
C ASN A 10 23.27 -12.71 0.07
N PRO A 11 22.00 -12.66 -0.35
CA PRO A 11 20.92 -13.12 0.51
C PRO A 11 21.07 -14.61 0.80
N PRO A 12 20.69 -15.07 2.00
CA PRO A 12 20.66 -16.50 2.29
C PRO A 12 19.74 -17.22 1.28
N PRO A 13 20.04 -18.50 0.96
CA PRO A 13 19.25 -19.26 0.00
C PRO A 13 17.79 -19.33 0.44
N THR A 14 16.87 -19.24 -0.53
CA THR A 14 15.44 -19.32 -0.30
C THR A 14 15.11 -20.64 0.39
N ARG A 15 14.72 -20.59 1.67
CA ARG A 15 14.17 -21.72 2.43
C ARG A 15 12.67 -21.51 2.64
N ASN A 16 11.92 -22.60 2.79
CA ASN A 16 10.57 -22.48 3.30
C ASN A 16 10.64 -22.02 4.76
N LEU A 17 9.90 -20.97 5.09
CA LEU A 17 9.73 -20.50 6.46
C LEU A 17 8.67 -21.38 7.12
N GLU A 18 8.85 -21.69 8.40
CA GLU A 18 7.83 -22.37 9.20
C GLU A 18 6.64 -21.41 9.46
N ASP A 19 5.47 -21.97 9.80
CA ASP A 19 4.21 -21.23 10.00
C ASP A 19 4.28 -20.18 11.12
N ASP A 20 5.26 -20.29 12.02
CA ASP A 20 5.51 -19.35 13.11
C ASP A 20 6.39 -18.17 12.67
N GLU A 21 7.41 -18.40 11.85
CA GLU A 21 8.26 -17.35 11.26
C GLU A 21 7.52 -16.50 10.23
N SER A 22 6.51 -17.07 9.56
CA SER A 22 5.66 -16.33 8.61
C SER A 22 4.67 -15.37 9.30
N LYS A 23 4.49 -15.44 10.62
CA LYS A 23 3.72 -14.46 11.39
C LYS A 23 4.39 -13.08 11.43
N ASP A 24 5.71 -13.01 11.26
CA ASP A 24 6.42 -11.74 11.17
C ASP A 24 6.08 -10.97 9.88
N CYS A 25 5.46 -11.63 8.88
CA CYS A 25 5.04 -11.00 7.63
C CYS A 25 3.68 -10.28 7.74
N LEU A 26 2.83 -10.64 8.71
CA LEU A 26 1.49 -10.05 8.89
C LEU A 26 1.52 -8.53 9.08
N PRO A 27 2.35 -7.97 9.99
CA PRO A 27 2.44 -6.51 10.15
C PRO A 27 2.89 -5.80 8.87
N CYS A 28 3.87 -6.36 8.16
CA CYS A 28 4.37 -5.83 6.89
C CYS A 28 3.28 -5.82 5.81
N GLN A 29 2.51 -6.91 5.73
CA GLN A 29 1.42 -7.04 4.76
C GLN A 29 0.26 -6.08 5.06
N ILE A 30 -0.11 -5.93 6.34
CA ILE A 30 -1.12 -4.96 6.77
C ILE A 30 -0.66 -3.54 6.41
N MET A 31 0.59 -3.18 6.72
CA MET A 31 1.14 -1.86 6.38
C MET A 31 1.17 -1.63 4.87
N SER A 32 1.63 -2.61 4.09
CA SER A 32 1.61 -2.52 2.62
C SER A 32 0.18 -2.31 2.09
N THR A 33 -0.79 -3.02 2.65
CA THR A 33 -2.20 -2.92 2.24
C THR A 33 -2.79 -1.57 2.59
N VAL A 34 -2.66 -1.14 3.84
CA VAL A 34 -3.16 0.16 4.32
C VAL A 34 -2.51 1.31 3.56
N PHE A 35 -1.20 1.25 3.33
CA PHE A 35 -0.51 2.25 2.52
C PHE A 35 -1.03 2.28 1.09
N SER A 36 -1.13 1.13 0.43
CA SER A 36 -1.55 1.05 -0.97
C SER A 36 -2.99 1.54 -1.15
N VAL A 37 -3.91 1.11 -0.29
CA VAL A 37 -5.31 1.57 -0.35
C VAL A 37 -5.43 3.03 0.05
N GLY A 38 -4.80 3.46 1.15
CA GLY A 38 -4.90 4.84 1.66
C GLY A 38 -4.26 5.85 0.72
N PHE A 39 -2.99 5.63 0.37
CA PHE A 39 -2.26 6.52 -0.55
C PHE A 39 -2.83 6.44 -1.97
N GLY A 40 -3.21 5.24 -2.42
CA GLY A 40 -3.89 5.06 -3.71
C GLY A 40 -5.19 5.86 -3.80
N SER A 41 -6.01 5.84 -2.75
CA SER A 41 -7.24 6.64 -2.65
C SER A 41 -6.94 8.14 -2.66
N TYR A 42 -5.90 8.59 -1.93
CA TYR A 42 -5.48 9.98 -1.95
C TYR A 42 -5.08 10.44 -3.36
N LEU A 43 -4.27 9.67 -4.08
CA LEU A 43 -3.88 9.98 -5.45
C LEU A 43 -5.07 9.95 -6.41
N LEU A 44 -5.92 8.93 -6.32
CA LEU A 44 -7.10 8.76 -7.19
C LEU A 44 -8.11 9.89 -7.03
N SER A 45 -8.27 10.42 -5.81
CA SER A 45 -9.14 11.58 -5.54
C SER A 45 -8.73 12.85 -6.30
N GLY A 46 -7.46 12.95 -6.71
CA GLY A 46 -6.90 14.14 -7.36
C GLY A 46 -6.59 15.28 -6.41
N LYS A 47 -6.72 15.09 -5.09
CA LYS A 47 -6.41 16.08 -4.05
C LYS A 47 -4.97 16.62 -4.14
N ALA A 48 -4.04 15.81 -4.63
CA ALA A 48 -2.65 16.22 -4.86
C ALA A 48 -2.50 17.35 -5.92
N PHE A 49 -3.49 17.52 -6.81
CA PHE A 49 -3.49 18.52 -7.88
C PHE A 49 -4.70 19.46 -7.80
N GLU A 50 -5.26 19.63 -6.61
CA GLU A 50 -6.34 20.58 -6.37
C GLU A 50 -5.76 22.00 -6.23
N TYR A 51 -6.20 22.92 -7.08
CA TYR A 51 -5.82 24.32 -6.97
C TYR A 51 -6.45 24.92 -5.71
N SER A 52 -5.62 25.38 -4.78
CA SER A 52 -6.05 25.77 -3.44
C SER A 52 -5.76 27.24 -3.10
N MET A 53 -6.22 27.68 -1.93
CA MET A 53 -5.87 28.99 -1.38
C MET A 53 -4.35 29.17 -1.19
N LYS A 54 -3.59 28.08 -0.98
CA LYS A 54 -2.12 28.15 -0.86
C LYS A 54 -1.47 28.59 -2.17
N ASP A 55 -2.01 28.16 -3.30
CA ASP A 55 -1.49 28.52 -4.62
C ASP A 55 -1.84 29.97 -4.96
N LYS A 56 -3.06 30.41 -4.59
CA LYS A 56 -3.46 31.81 -4.64
C LYS A 56 -2.56 32.71 -3.79
N MET A 57 -2.24 32.31 -2.56
CA MET A 57 -1.34 33.07 -1.68
C MET A 57 0.10 33.16 -2.21
N LYS A 58 0.53 32.17 -3.01
CA LYS A 58 1.82 32.21 -3.73
C LYS A 58 1.77 33.04 -5.01
N GLY A 59 0.62 33.64 -5.35
CA GLY A 59 0.45 34.41 -6.58
C GLY A 59 0.38 33.57 -7.85
N ILE A 60 0.19 32.25 -7.75
CA ILE A 60 0.08 31.36 -8.91
C ILE A 60 -1.32 31.53 -9.51
N THR A 61 -1.41 31.89 -10.79
CA THR A 61 -2.69 31.96 -11.50
C THR A 61 -3.17 30.56 -11.89
N VAL A 62 -4.45 30.43 -12.26
CA VAL A 62 -5.02 29.15 -12.69
C VAL A 62 -4.36 28.65 -13.97
N GLU A 63 -4.00 29.56 -14.87
CA GLU A 63 -3.32 29.27 -16.13
C GLU A 63 -1.92 28.72 -15.87
N GLU A 64 -1.17 29.35 -14.97
CA GLU A 64 0.18 28.91 -14.61
C GLU A 64 0.14 27.56 -13.88
N PHE A 65 -0.83 27.36 -12.99
CA PHE A 65 -1.05 26.07 -12.34
C PHE A 65 -1.35 24.96 -13.35
N ASN A 66 -2.15 25.24 -14.37
CA ASN A 66 -2.47 24.30 -15.45
C ASN A 66 -1.27 24.02 -16.37
N ARG A 67 -0.40 25.01 -16.58
CA ARG A 67 0.86 24.84 -17.32
C ARG A 67 1.84 23.92 -16.57
N MET A 68 1.98 24.11 -15.26
CA MET A 68 2.87 23.30 -14.43
C MET A 68 2.36 21.87 -14.21
N ASN A 69 1.04 21.68 -14.20
CA ASN A 69 0.41 20.39 -13.95
C ASN A 69 -0.45 19.99 -15.16
N PRO A 70 0.17 19.51 -16.26
CA PRO A 70 -0.56 19.18 -17.47
C PRO A 70 -1.53 18.01 -17.26
N LYS A 71 -2.60 17.96 -18.06
CA LYS A 71 -3.70 16.98 -17.91
C LYS A 71 -3.22 15.53 -17.93
N TRP A 72 -2.30 15.18 -18.83
CA TRP A 72 -1.75 13.82 -18.94
C TRP A 72 -1.06 13.37 -17.65
N TRP A 73 -0.35 14.29 -16.98
CA TRP A 73 0.34 14.02 -15.72
C TRP A 73 -0.66 13.76 -14.60
N ARG A 74 -1.66 14.64 -14.45
CA ARG A 74 -2.73 14.48 -13.45
C ARG A 74 -3.46 13.15 -13.64
N VAL A 75 -3.78 12.78 -14.88
CA VAL A 75 -4.44 11.50 -15.20
C VAL A 75 -3.53 10.31 -14.87
N SER A 76 -2.24 10.40 -15.19
CA SER A 76 -1.27 9.33 -14.89
C SER A 76 -1.17 9.06 -13.39
N VAL A 77 -1.12 10.11 -12.57
CA VAL A 77 -1.06 9.96 -11.11
C VAL A 77 -2.37 9.40 -10.54
N LYS A 78 -3.53 9.80 -11.07
CA LYS A 78 -4.81 9.21 -10.67
C LYS A 78 -4.88 7.72 -11.02
N ASN A 79 -4.44 7.34 -12.22
CA ASN A 79 -4.38 5.94 -12.65
C ASN A 79 -3.40 5.13 -11.79
N LEU A 80 -2.25 5.71 -11.43
CA LEU A 80 -1.32 5.11 -10.48
C LEU A 80 -1.97 4.90 -9.10
N GLY A 81 -2.76 5.87 -8.64
CA GLY A 81 -3.59 5.73 -7.44
C GLY A 81 -4.56 4.56 -7.51
N GLY A 82 -5.27 4.41 -8.63
CA GLY A 82 -6.15 3.26 -8.88
C GLY A 82 -5.38 1.93 -8.88
N ALA A 83 -4.20 1.88 -9.50
CA ALA A 83 -3.34 0.71 -9.49
C ALA A 83 -2.88 0.34 -8.05
N PHE A 84 -2.56 1.33 -7.21
CA PHE A 84 -2.25 1.09 -5.81
C PHE A 84 -3.43 0.50 -5.03
N ILE A 85 -4.65 0.97 -5.28
CA ILE A 85 -5.83 0.38 -4.62
C ILE A 85 -5.98 -1.09 -5.03
N ILE A 86 -5.90 -1.40 -6.32
CA ILE A 86 -5.97 -2.78 -6.82
C ILE A 86 -4.86 -3.63 -6.19
N LEU A 87 -3.63 -3.13 -6.18
CA LEU A 87 -2.49 -3.81 -5.56
C LEU A 87 -2.73 -4.07 -4.06
N GLY A 88 -3.25 -3.09 -3.34
CA GLY A 88 -3.59 -3.20 -1.93
C GLY A 88 -4.69 -4.24 -1.69
N LEU A 89 -5.71 -4.31 -2.52
CA LEU A 89 -6.74 -5.33 -2.44
C LEU A 89 -6.17 -6.73 -2.72
N VAL A 90 -5.39 -6.90 -3.78
CA VAL A 90 -4.74 -8.18 -4.10
C VAL A 90 -3.83 -8.63 -2.96
N ARG A 91 -2.95 -7.76 -2.47
CA ARG A 91 -2.03 -8.02 -1.35
C ARG A 91 -2.74 -8.23 -0.01
N GLY A 92 -3.84 -7.53 0.24
CA GLY A 92 -4.61 -7.65 1.47
C GLY A 92 -5.48 -8.91 1.49
N THR A 93 -5.79 -9.46 0.31
CA THR A 93 -6.58 -10.69 0.16
C THR A 93 -5.72 -11.93 -0.06
N GLU A 94 -4.47 -11.79 -0.52
CA GLU A 94 -3.42 -12.79 -0.37
C GLU A 94 -3.34 -13.17 1.12
N GLY A 95 -3.70 -14.39 1.52
CA GLY A 95 -3.72 -14.76 2.94
C GLY A 95 -5.09 -14.66 3.65
N TRP A 96 -6.10 -13.99 3.09
CA TRP A 96 -7.45 -13.90 3.69
C TRP A 96 -8.15 -15.27 3.77
N LEU A 97 -7.75 -16.23 2.93
CA LEU A 97 -8.20 -17.62 3.01
C LEU A 97 -7.54 -18.46 4.14
N TRP A 98 -6.65 -17.88 4.94
CA TRP A 98 -5.85 -18.64 5.93
C TRP A 98 -6.42 -18.63 7.37
N THR A 99 -7.74 -18.51 7.55
CA THR A 99 -8.39 -18.85 8.84
C THR A 99 -9.82 -19.38 8.67
N THR A 100 -10.07 -20.31 7.74
CA THR A 100 -11.33 -21.09 7.77
C THR A 100 -11.23 -22.40 8.55
N LYS A 101 -10.04 -22.84 8.97
CA LYS A 101 -9.86 -24.08 9.76
C LYS A 101 -9.67 -23.90 11.27
N LYS A 102 -9.61 -22.68 11.81
CA LYS A 102 -9.38 -22.45 13.26
C LYS A 102 -10.64 -22.07 14.06
N LEU A 103 -11.79 -21.90 13.40
CA LEU A 103 -13.05 -21.60 14.06
C LEU A 103 -13.83 -22.86 14.50
N GLU A 104 -13.53 -24.05 13.97
CA GLU A 104 -14.16 -25.31 14.43
C GLU A 104 -13.58 -25.82 15.76
N THR A 105 -12.31 -25.57 16.06
CA THR A 105 -11.68 -26.09 17.29
C THR A 105 -11.97 -25.27 18.55
N VAL A 106 -12.47 -24.02 18.42
CA VAL A 106 -12.79 -23.18 19.59
C VAL A 106 -14.21 -23.46 20.10
N PHE A 107 -15.14 -23.90 19.25
CA PHE A 107 -16.52 -24.20 19.65
C PHE A 107 -16.77 -25.65 20.08
N SER A 108 -15.80 -26.56 19.94
CA SER A 108 -15.92 -27.95 20.42
C SER A 108 -15.27 -28.21 21.79
N SER A 109 -14.67 -27.19 22.43
CA SER A 109 -14.08 -27.28 23.77
C SER A 109 -14.87 -26.45 24.79
N SER A 110 -16.21 -26.46 24.66
CA SER A 110 -17.14 -25.98 25.68
C SER A 110 -18.32 -26.95 25.77
N ASN A 111 -18.02 -28.18 26.19
CA ASN A 111 -18.88 -29.10 26.95
C ASN A 111 -18.03 -30.25 27.49
#